data_AF-A0A2G7M3V1-F1
#
_entry.id   AF-A0A2G7M3V1-F1
#
_cell.length_a   1.000
_cell.length_b   1.000
_cell.length_c   1.000
_cell.angle_alpha   90.00
_cell.angle_beta   90.00
_cell.angle_gamma   90.00
#
_symmetry.space_group_name_H-M   'P 1'
#
loop_
_entity.id
_entity.type
_entity.pdbx_description
1 polymer ?
#
loop_
_entity_poly.entity_id
_entity_poly.type
_entity_poly.pdbx_seq_one_letter_code
_entity_poly.pdbx_strand_id
1 'polypeptide(L)'
;MKKISTYIIVLLTLSLIILGFKFVESQNQRRELQNSIDNSFRYEISNVLHSFSMVVNDYTYRSMISSVSNAAAISELTSFEKLNDDLDISLNQLYISLREERSKDKVLSRIEELREIFSVLVRDPINHEATDRIFQITNDTFFNAKEK
;
A
#
# COMPACT_ATOMS: atom_id res chain seq x y z
N MET A 1 -15.42 58.69 1.63
CA MET A 1 -15.83 57.46 0.93
C MET A 1 -14.70 56.80 0.12
N LYS A 2 -14.01 57.49 -0.82
CA LYS A 2 -12.93 56.88 -1.63
C LYS A 2 -11.79 56.25 -0.82
N LYS A 3 -11.29 56.92 0.23
CA LYS A 3 -10.21 56.39 1.09
C LYS A 3 -10.59 55.08 1.80
N ILE A 4 -11.82 54.99 2.32
CA ILE A 4 -12.32 53.78 3.00
C ILE A 4 -12.39 52.60 2.00
N SER A 5 -12.88 52.86 0.79
CA SER A 5 -12.88 51.86 -0.29
C SER A 5 -11.46 51.40 -0.64
N THR A 6 -10.47 52.31 -0.70
CA THR A 6 -9.06 51.94 -0.91
C THR A 6 -8.52 51.04 0.19
N TYR A 7 -8.78 51.35 1.48
CA TYR A 7 -8.34 50.49 2.58
C TYR A 7 -8.98 49.11 2.55
N ILE A 8 -10.27 49.02 2.22
CA ILE A 8 -10.97 47.74 2.05
C ILE A 8 -10.34 46.92 0.92
N ILE A 9 -10.07 47.54 -0.23
CA ILE A 9 -9.43 46.87 -1.37
C ILE A 9 -8.04 46.35 -0.98
N VAL A 10 -7.22 47.16 -0.32
CA VAL A 10 -5.88 46.73 0.14
C VAL A 10 -6.00 45.55 1.11
N LEU A 11 -6.92 45.61 2.06
CA LEU A 11 -7.13 44.55 3.05
C LEU A 11 -7.61 43.25 2.39
N LEU A 12 -8.52 43.33 1.41
CA LEU A 12 -8.97 42.17 0.63
C LEU A 12 -7.84 41.57 -0.20
N THR A 13 -7.03 42.39 -0.87
CA THR A 13 -5.88 41.90 -1.64
C THR A 13 -4.86 41.23 -0.73
N LEU A 14 -4.57 41.79 0.44
CA LEU A 14 -3.65 41.19 1.40
C LEU A 14 -4.20 39.86 1.93
N SER A 15 -5.50 39.80 2.22
CA SER A 15 -6.17 38.57 2.66
C SER A 15 -6.09 37.47 1.60
N LEU A 16 -6.35 37.80 0.32
CA LEU A 16 -6.24 36.86 -0.79
C LEU A 16 -4.81 36.33 -0.97
N ILE A 17 -3.80 37.21 -0.84
CA ILE A 17 -2.39 36.81 -0.91
C ILE A 17 -2.06 35.81 0.21
N ILE A 18 -2.44 36.12 1.45
CA ILE A 18 -2.21 35.24 2.61
C ILE A 18 -2.91 33.88 2.43
N LEU A 19 -4.17 33.87 1.97
CA LEU A 19 -4.92 32.65 1.71
C LEU A 19 -4.28 31.83 0.58
N GLY A 20 -3.79 32.49 -0.48
CA GLY A 20 -3.06 31.85 -1.57
C GLY A 20 -1.80 31.13 -1.10
N PHE A 21 -0.98 31.79 -0.27
CA PHE A 21 0.21 31.17 0.32
C PHE A 21 -0.13 29.96 1.19
N LYS A 22 -1.13 30.08 2.08
CA LYS A 22 -1.57 28.96 2.94
C LYS A 22 -2.11 27.78 2.14
N PHE A 23 -2.82 28.05 1.04
CA PHE A 23 -3.33 26.99 0.18
C PHE A 23 -2.19 26.20 -0.46
N VAL A 24 -1.19 26.89 -1.03
CA VAL A 24 -0.01 26.23 -1.64
C VAL A 24 0.78 25.44 -0.60
N GLU A 25 1.01 26.00 0.59
CA GLU A 25 1.69 25.32 1.69
C GLU A 25 0.95 24.03 2.09
N SER A 26 -0.37 24.09 2.24
CA SER A 26 -1.18 22.93 2.57
C SER A 26 -1.11 21.83 1.50
N GLN A 27 -1.12 22.21 0.22
CA GLN A 27 -0.97 21.24 -0.89
C GLN A 27 0.41 20.57 -0.87
N ASN A 28 1.47 21.34 -0.59
CA ASN A 28 2.82 20.79 -0.48
C ASN A 28 2.92 19.78 0.68
N GLN A 29 2.40 20.12 1.86
CA GLN A 29 2.37 19.22 3.01
C GLN A 29 1.60 17.92 2.72
N ARG A 30 0.45 18.01 2.04
CA ARG A 30 -0.32 16.82 1.62
C ARG A 30 0.48 15.93 0.67
N ARG A 31 1.18 16.53 -0.30
CA ARG A 31 2.03 15.79 -1.25
C ARG A 31 3.22 15.14 -0.54
N GLU A 32 3.86 15.84 0.38
CA GLU A 32 4.97 15.29 1.18
C GLU A 32 4.50 14.11 2.04
N LEU A 33 3.34 14.24 2.69
CA LEU A 33 2.74 13.14 3.45
C LEU A 33 2.43 11.94 2.55
N GLN A 34 1.79 12.15 1.40
CA GLN A 34 1.49 11.06 0.46
C GLN A 34 2.78 10.39 -0.03
N ASN A 35 3.81 11.15 -0.39
CA ASN A 35 5.10 10.59 -0.80
C ASN A 35 5.75 9.77 0.33
N SER A 36 5.63 10.20 1.58
CA SER A 36 6.13 9.46 2.75
C SER A 36 5.41 8.12 2.93
N ILE A 37 4.07 8.12 2.79
CA ILE A 37 3.26 6.91 2.83
C ILE A 37 3.65 5.97 1.67
N ASP A 38 3.70 6.47 0.45
CA ASP A 38 4.03 5.67 -0.74
C ASP A 38 5.45 5.06 -0.65
N ASN A 39 6.42 5.81 -0.12
CA ASN A 39 7.76 5.30 0.14
C ASN A 39 7.79 4.23 1.23
N SER A 40 7.02 4.42 2.32
CA SER A 40 6.89 3.43 3.38
C SER A 40 6.27 2.14 2.85
N PHE A 41 5.29 2.24 1.94
CA PHE A 41 4.67 1.08 1.32
C PHE A 41 5.66 0.30 0.45
N ARG A 42 6.46 1.00 -0.38
CA ARG A 42 7.52 0.36 -1.17
C ARG A 42 8.55 -0.36 -0.30
N TYR A 43 8.86 0.20 0.87
CA TYR A 43 9.71 -0.45 1.85
C TYR A 43 9.06 -1.72 2.39
N GLU A 44 7.78 -1.69 2.80
CA GLU A 44 7.08 -2.89 3.28
C GLU A 44 6.95 -3.97 2.21
N ILE A 45 6.64 -3.62 0.95
CA ILE A 45 6.61 -4.56 -0.17
C ILE A 45 7.99 -5.19 -0.42
N SER A 46 9.07 -4.41 -0.25
CA SER A 46 10.44 -4.93 -0.32
C SER A 46 10.74 -5.90 0.84
N ASN A 47 10.21 -5.64 2.05
CA ASN A 47 10.32 -6.55 3.18
C ASN A 47 9.56 -7.86 2.93
N VAL A 48 8.38 -7.79 2.31
CA VAL A 48 7.63 -9.00 1.90
C VAL A 48 8.47 -9.84 0.95
N LEU A 49 8.99 -9.24 -0.12
CA LEU A 49 9.86 -9.91 -1.09
C LEU A 49 11.09 -10.55 -0.40
N HIS A 50 11.74 -9.81 0.49
CA HIS A 50 12.87 -10.32 1.25
C HIS A 50 12.49 -11.52 2.11
N SER A 51 11.37 -11.42 2.85
CA SER A 51 10.90 -12.50 3.73
C SER A 51 10.61 -13.79 2.95
N PHE A 52 9.99 -13.71 1.77
CA PHE A 52 9.74 -14.88 0.92
C PHE A 52 11.01 -15.47 0.32
N SER A 53 12.08 -14.69 0.18
CA SER A 53 13.37 -15.16 -0.31
C SER A 53 14.18 -15.92 0.75
N MET A 54 13.73 -15.94 2.00
CA MET A 54 14.39 -16.68 3.08
C MET A 54 14.04 -18.17 3.07
N VAL A 55 14.92 -18.99 3.64
CA VAL A 55 14.62 -20.40 3.94
C VAL A 55 13.49 -20.47 4.96
N VAL A 56 12.46 -21.28 4.67
CA VAL A 56 11.25 -21.39 5.51
C VAL A 56 11.57 -22.19 6.79
N ASN A 57 11.33 -21.57 7.93
CA ASN A 57 11.29 -22.15 9.27
C ASN A 57 10.30 -21.36 10.13
N ASP A 58 10.06 -21.77 11.37
CA ASP A 58 9.04 -21.12 12.23
C ASP A 58 9.28 -19.62 12.45
N TYR A 59 10.54 -19.19 12.57
CA TYR A 59 10.88 -17.79 12.75
C TYR A 59 10.66 -16.98 11.45
N THR A 60 11.19 -17.47 10.33
CA THR A 60 11.04 -16.77 9.03
C THR A 60 9.60 -16.78 8.56
N TYR A 61 8.82 -17.81 8.87
CA TYR A 61 7.40 -17.87 8.59
C TYR A 61 6.60 -16.78 9.32
N ARG A 62 6.90 -16.55 10.61
CA ARG A 62 6.31 -15.43 11.36
C ARG A 62 6.73 -14.08 10.76
N SER A 63 7.96 -13.97 10.28
CA SER A 63 8.42 -12.77 9.56
C SER A 63 7.62 -12.54 8.28
N MET A 64 7.35 -13.59 7.49
CA MET A 64 6.52 -13.49 6.27
C MET A 64 5.12 -12.96 6.58
N ILE A 65 4.45 -13.56 7.58
CA ILE A 65 3.13 -13.10 8.03
C ILE A 65 3.17 -11.63 8.45
N SER A 66 4.16 -11.27 9.26
CA SER A 66 4.35 -9.90 9.75
C SER A 66 4.57 -8.90 8.61
N SER A 67 5.44 -9.22 7.65
CA SER A 67 5.71 -8.34 6.52
C SER A 67 4.49 -8.15 5.63
N VAL A 68 3.73 -9.21 5.35
CA VAL A 68 2.49 -9.10 4.55
C VAL A 68 1.43 -8.29 5.31
N SER A 69 1.28 -8.52 6.62
CA SER A 69 0.36 -7.75 7.46
C SER A 69 0.71 -6.28 7.49
N ASN A 70 2.00 -5.94 7.57
CA ASN A 70 2.44 -4.55 7.53
C ASN A 70 2.10 -3.91 6.19
N ALA A 71 2.44 -4.56 5.07
CA ALA A 71 2.12 -4.04 3.74
C ALA A 71 0.61 -3.80 3.56
N ALA A 72 -0.23 -4.75 3.99
CA ALA A 72 -1.69 -4.65 3.93
C ALA A 72 -2.26 -3.52 4.80
N ALA A 73 -1.64 -3.22 5.95
CA ALA A 73 -2.13 -2.18 6.86
C ALA A 73 -1.93 -0.76 6.32
N ILE A 74 -0.98 -0.57 5.41
CA ILE A 74 -0.65 0.75 4.84
C ILE A 74 -1.18 0.93 3.42
N SER A 75 -1.43 -0.15 2.66
CA SER A 75 -1.87 -0.10 1.26
C SER A 75 -3.05 0.84 1.03
N GLU A 76 -4.09 0.79 1.87
CA GLU A 76 -5.30 1.63 1.75
C GLU A 76 -5.00 3.14 1.75
N LEU A 77 -3.90 3.56 2.39
CA LEU A 77 -3.50 4.96 2.51
C LEU A 77 -2.65 5.45 1.32
N THR A 78 -2.20 4.54 0.47
CA THR A 78 -1.27 4.85 -0.62
C THR A 78 -1.97 5.53 -1.80
N SER A 79 -1.18 6.20 -2.63
CA SER A 79 -1.66 6.62 -3.95
C SER A 79 -1.77 5.45 -4.92
N PHE A 80 -1.09 4.34 -4.64
CA PHE A 80 -1.10 3.14 -5.47
C PHE A 80 -2.44 2.42 -5.42
N GLU A 81 -3.07 2.28 -4.25
CA GLU A 81 -4.40 1.70 -4.09
C GLU A 81 -5.44 2.42 -4.97
N LYS A 82 -5.40 3.75 -4.98
CA LYS A 82 -6.31 4.57 -5.80
C LYS A 82 -6.20 4.30 -7.31
N LEU A 83 -5.07 3.71 -7.74
CA LEU A 83 -4.79 3.36 -9.12
C LEU A 83 -4.85 1.84 -9.36
N ASN A 84 -4.88 1.03 -8.31
CA ASN A 84 -4.82 -0.42 -8.30
C ASN A 84 -5.80 -0.97 -7.24
N ASP A 85 -7.09 -0.77 -7.54
CA ASP A 85 -8.29 -0.86 -6.69
C ASP A 85 -8.63 -2.25 -6.11
N ASP A 86 -7.62 -2.97 -5.62
CA ASP A 86 -7.74 -4.28 -4.95
C ASP A 86 -6.42 -4.67 -4.21
N LEU A 87 -5.45 -3.76 -4.13
CA LEU A 87 -4.12 -4.05 -3.62
C LEU A 87 -4.17 -4.34 -2.11
N ASP A 88 -4.93 -3.56 -1.35
CA ASP A 88 -5.18 -3.76 0.07
C ASP A 88 -5.92 -5.06 0.37
N ILE A 89 -6.98 -5.37 -0.38
CA ILE A 89 -7.78 -6.58 -0.27
C ILE A 89 -6.90 -7.78 -0.56
N SER A 90 -6.13 -7.74 -1.65
CA SER A 90 -5.25 -8.85 -2.07
C SER A 90 -4.16 -9.14 -1.03
N LEU A 91 -3.50 -8.09 -0.50
CA LEU A 91 -2.50 -8.25 0.55
C LEU A 91 -3.11 -8.76 1.86
N ASN A 92 -4.28 -8.27 2.24
CA ASN A 92 -4.99 -8.72 3.44
C ASN A 92 -5.43 -10.19 3.31
N GLN A 93 -5.92 -10.61 2.14
CA GLN A 93 -6.25 -12.00 1.89
C GLN A 93 -5.02 -12.91 1.93
N LEU A 94 -3.87 -12.44 1.45
CA LEU A 94 -2.62 -13.20 1.54
C LEU A 94 -2.17 -13.34 2.99
N TYR A 95 -2.30 -12.28 3.79
CA TYR A 95 -2.06 -12.32 5.23
C TYR A 95 -2.95 -13.37 5.90
N ILE A 96 -4.26 -13.38 5.62
CA ILE A 96 -5.18 -14.39 6.15
C ILE A 96 -4.75 -15.79 5.72
N SER A 97 -4.46 -16.00 4.44
CA SER A 97 -4.08 -17.30 3.90
C SER A 97 -2.76 -17.83 4.51
N LEU A 98 -1.81 -16.95 4.82
CA LEU A 98 -0.59 -17.31 5.55
C LEU A 98 -0.84 -17.54 7.04
N ARG A 99 -1.82 -16.89 7.66
CA ARG A 99 -2.08 -17.08 9.09
C ARG A 99 -2.78 -18.40 9.39
N GLU A 100 -3.68 -18.82 8.51
CA GLU A 100 -4.56 -19.97 8.74
C GLU A 100 -3.87 -21.31 8.40
N GLU A 101 -3.91 -22.25 9.35
CA GLU A 101 -3.18 -23.53 9.24
C GLU A 101 -3.63 -24.37 8.04
N ARG A 102 -4.92 -24.30 7.68
CA ARG A 102 -5.50 -25.04 6.55
C ARG A 102 -4.95 -24.63 5.16
N SER A 103 -4.36 -23.45 5.04
CA SER A 103 -3.82 -22.90 3.79
C SER A 103 -2.32 -22.72 3.80
N LYS A 104 -1.67 -22.72 4.97
CA LYS A 104 -0.22 -22.55 5.13
C LYS A 104 0.60 -23.32 4.09
N ASP A 105 0.49 -24.65 4.05
CA ASP A 105 1.32 -25.48 3.18
C ASP A 105 1.03 -25.23 1.69
N LYS A 106 -0.23 -24.91 1.36
CA LYS A 106 -0.65 -24.59 -0.01
C LYS A 106 -0.06 -23.26 -0.47
N VAL A 107 -0.08 -22.24 0.38
CA VAL A 107 0.56 -20.94 0.09
C VAL A 107 2.07 -21.10 -0.03
N LEU A 108 2.71 -21.82 0.88
CA LEU A 108 4.15 -22.08 0.85
C LEU A 108 4.59 -22.87 -0.39
N SER A 109 3.73 -23.72 -0.93
CA SER A 109 4.00 -24.42 -2.21
C SER A 109 4.09 -23.46 -3.41
N ARG A 110 3.56 -22.24 -3.29
CA ARG A 110 3.56 -21.19 -4.31
C ARG A 110 4.58 -20.07 -4.01
N ILE A 111 5.53 -20.30 -3.11
CA ILE A 111 6.46 -19.24 -2.64
C ILE A 111 7.31 -18.63 -3.75
N GLU A 112 7.75 -19.42 -4.74
CA GLU A 112 8.50 -18.89 -5.89
C GLU A 112 7.65 -17.93 -6.72
N GLU A 113 6.37 -18.27 -6.92
CA GLU A 113 5.44 -17.41 -7.64
C GLU A 113 5.17 -16.10 -6.88
N LEU A 114 5.03 -16.18 -5.55
CA LEU A 114 4.91 -15.01 -4.70
C LEU A 114 6.17 -14.13 -4.80
N ARG A 115 7.38 -14.69 -4.83
CA ARG A 115 8.61 -13.89 -5.03
C ARG A 115 8.59 -13.13 -6.35
N GLU A 116 8.15 -13.76 -7.44
CA GLU A 116 8.03 -13.10 -8.74
C GLU A 116 7.03 -11.94 -8.68
N ILE A 117 5.85 -12.17 -8.12
CA ILE A 117 4.79 -11.17 -7.95
C ILE A 117 5.31 -9.97 -7.15
N PHE A 118 5.92 -10.22 -5.98
CA PHE A 118 6.44 -9.14 -5.14
C PHE A 118 7.65 -8.43 -5.77
N SER A 119 8.43 -9.11 -6.62
CA SER A 119 9.48 -8.46 -7.42
C SER A 119 8.91 -7.44 -8.40
N VAL A 120 7.76 -7.75 -9.01
CA VAL A 120 7.02 -6.81 -9.87
C VAL A 120 6.50 -5.64 -9.04
N LEU A 121 5.80 -5.91 -7.93
CA LEU A 121 5.20 -4.87 -7.08
C LEU A 121 6.21 -3.92 -6.44
N VAL A 122 7.44 -4.35 -6.15
CA VAL A 122 8.52 -3.44 -5.69
C VAL A 122 8.79 -2.34 -6.74
N ARG A 123 8.81 -2.71 -8.02
CA ARG A 123 9.11 -1.80 -9.14
C ARG A 123 7.86 -1.00 -9.50
N ASP A 124 6.74 -1.68 -9.63
CA ASP A 124 5.48 -1.16 -10.11
C ASP A 124 4.31 -1.57 -9.17
N PRO A 125 4.07 -0.81 -8.09
CA PRO A 125 2.98 -1.08 -7.15
C PRO A 125 1.56 -0.97 -7.72
N ILE A 126 1.41 -0.33 -8.90
CA ILE A 126 0.10 -0.17 -9.56
C ILE A 126 -0.18 -1.30 -10.57
N ASN A 127 0.63 -2.35 -10.54
CA ASN A 127 0.50 -3.46 -11.46
C ASN A 127 -0.69 -4.36 -11.09
N HIS A 128 -1.80 -4.21 -11.81
CA HIS A 128 -3.02 -5.00 -11.60
C HIS A 128 -2.80 -6.50 -11.79
N GLU A 129 -2.01 -6.92 -12.79
CA GLU A 129 -1.76 -8.34 -13.02
C GLU A 129 -1.07 -9.00 -11.83
N ALA A 130 -0.09 -8.32 -11.23
CA ALA A 130 0.57 -8.80 -10.02
C ALA A 130 -0.41 -8.88 -8.83
N THR A 131 -1.27 -7.88 -8.65
CA THR A 131 -2.33 -7.88 -7.62
C THR A 131 -3.31 -9.04 -7.83
N ASP A 132 -3.83 -9.21 -9.05
CA ASP A 132 -4.76 -10.28 -9.42
C ASP A 132 -4.16 -11.67 -9.15
N ARG A 133 -2.85 -11.84 -9.41
CA ARG A 133 -2.17 -13.10 -9.13
C ARG A 133 -2.07 -13.40 -7.63
N ILE A 134 -1.94 -12.39 -6.77
CA ILE A 134 -2.05 -12.59 -5.31
C ILE A 134 -3.45 -13.13 -4.98
N PHE A 135 -4.49 -12.46 -5.49
CA PHE A 135 -5.88 -12.85 -5.28
C PHE A 135 -6.20 -14.27 -5.80
N GLN A 136 -5.62 -14.66 -6.93
CA GLN A 136 -5.76 -16.03 -7.46
C GLN A 136 -5.11 -17.06 -6.52
N ILE A 137 -3.90 -16.79 -6.02
CA ILE A 137 -3.22 -17.69 -5.08
C ILE A 137 -4.03 -17.83 -3.79
N THR A 138 -4.56 -16.74 -3.23
CA THR A 138 -5.36 -16.79 -1.99
C THR A 138 -6.67 -17.55 -2.20
N ASN A 139 -7.32 -17.37 -3.35
CA ASN A 139 -8.50 -18.15 -3.71
C ASN A 139 -8.18 -19.65 -3.83
N ASP A 140 -7.14 -20.02 -4.58
CA ASP A 140 -6.76 -21.43 -4.78
C ASP A 140 -6.35 -22.13 -3.49
N THR A 141 -5.70 -21.39 -2.58
CA THR A 141 -5.07 -21.95 -1.39
C THR A 141 -5.95 -21.91 -0.15
N PHE A 142 -6.90 -20.96 -0.06
CA PHE A 142 -7.74 -20.76 1.12
C PHE A 142 -9.24 -20.72 0.83
N PHE A 143 -9.73 -19.86 -0.07
CA PHE A 143 -11.18 -19.63 -0.22
C PHE A 143 -11.90 -20.71 -1.03
N ASN A 144 -11.26 -21.25 -2.07
CA ASN A 144 -11.78 -22.32 -2.93
C ASN A 144 -11.06 -23.65 -2.70
N ALA A 145 -10.12 -23.68 -1.76
CA ALA A 145 -9.39 -24.87 -1.38
C ALA A 145 -10.36 -25.93 -0.83
N LYS A 146 -10.65 -26.96 -1.63
CA LYS A 146 -11.37 -28.15 -1.13
C LYS A 146 -10.58 -28.73 0.06
N GLU A 147 -11.27 -28.95 1.17
CA GLU A 147 -10.73 -29.72 2.29
C GLU A 147 -10.50 -31.16 1.78
N LYS A 148 -9.26 -31.64 1.92
CA LYS A 148 -8.90 -33.04 1.62
C LYS A 148 -8.85 -33.80 2.92
#